data_AF-A0A5R9BGJ5-F1
#
_entry.id   AF-A0A5R9BGJ5-F1
#
_cell.length_a   1.000
_cell.length_b   1.000
_cell.length_c   1.000
_cell.angle_alpha   90.00
_cell.angle_beta   90.00
_cell.angle_gamma   90.00
#
_symmetry.space_group_name_H-M   'P 1'
#
loop_
_entity.id
_entity.type
_entity.pdbx_description
1 polymer ?
#
loop_
_entity_poly.entity_id
_entity_poly.type
_entity_poly.pdbx_seq_one_letter_code
_entity_poly.pdbx_strand_id
1 'polypeptide(L)'
;MPIQGGTVAFEEELLGFGYVNQHTNVFAEVSTQTFTESLLGIEVEIRAIPVEYRFNYGDGTTRSTSDPGGPATRQTSTGALDIETPTSHVYQDTGTYPVSVTTTFIGEYRLPGGAWTPISGSTSVEASPGVADIWRLSHRHVSGACQDANHWGCSGPVELAPGDKPPKIFVDEYDSNGRYIGPTRP
;
A
#
# COMPACT_ATOMS: atom_id res chain seq x y z
N MET A 1 5.18 -14.71 -17.57
CA MET A 1 3.93 -14.38 -18.29
C MET A 1 4.03 -12.93 -18.74
N PRO A 2 3.52 -12.55 -19.93
CA PRO A 2 3.67 -11.19 -20.45
C PRO A 2 2.83 -10.15 -19.70
N ILE A 3 1.83 -10.59 -18.92
CA ILE A 3 1.00 -9.72 -18.10
C ILE A 3 1.54 -9.60 -16.67
N GLN A 4 1.50 -8.37 -16.14
CA GLN A 4 1.88 -8.02 -14.79
C GLN A 4 0.64 -7.84 -13.91
N GLY A 5 0.67 -8.32 -12.66
CA GLY A 5 -0.46 -8.17 -11.71
C GLY A 5 -0.66 -6.75 -11.19
N GLY A 6 0.25 -5.83 -11.51
CA GLY A 6 0.32 -4.48 -10.95
C GLY A 6 1.24 -4.39 -9.74
N THR A 7 0.98 -3.39 -8.89
CA THR A 7 1.71 -3.13 -7.65
C THR A 7 0.73 -2.75 -6.53
N VAL A 8 0.99 -3.21 -5.30
CA VAL A 8 0.30 -2.69 -4.11
C VAL A 8 0.86 -1.32 -3.77
N ALA A 9 -0.02 -0.33 -3.63
CA ALA A 9 0.32 1.05 -3.35
C ALA A 9 -0.44 1.60 -2.14
N PHE A 10 0.07 2.71 -1.61
CA PHE A 10 -0.41 3.44 -0.44
C PHE A 10 -0.35 4.94 -0.74
N GLU A 11 -0.82 5.80 0.16
CA GLU A 11 -0.56 7.24 0.05
C GLU A 11 0.95 7.49 -0.02
N GLU A 12 1.38 8.23 -1.04
CA GLU A 12 2.79 8.52 -1.30
C GLU A 12 3.46 9.19 -0.11
N GLU A 13 2.76 10.10 0.56
CA GLU A 13 3.27 10.83 1.73
C GLU A 13 3.40 9.95 2.98
N LEU A 14 2.63 8.86 3.06
CA LEU A 14 2.59 7.97 4.23
C LEU A 14 3.46 6.72 4.04
N LEU A 15 3.80 6.32 2.81
CA LEU A 15 4.69 5.19 2.54
C LEU A 15 4.27 3.87 3.26
N GLY A 16 2.95 3.66 3.39
CA GLY A 16 2.36 2.51 4.10
C GLY A 16 2.18 2.69 5.60
N PHE A 17 2.53 3.85 6.15
CA PHE A 17 2.30 4.20 7.55
C PHE A 17 0.81 4.27 7.89
N GLY A 18 0.43 3.71 9.04
CA GLY A 18 -0.91 3.81 9.60
C GLY A 18 -0.92 3.63 11.12
N TYR A 19 -2.09 3.82 11.72
CA TYR A 19 -2.29 3.58 13.15
C TYR A 19 -3.23 2.40 13.39
N VAL A 20 -3.03 1.69 14.50
CA VAL A 20 -3.98 0.69 14.99
C VAL A 20 -5.36 1.33 15.18
N ASN A 21 -6.42 0.59 14.85
CA ASN A 21 -7.81 1.02 14.91
C ASN A 21 -8.16 2.24 14.04
N GLN A 22 -7.35 2.53 13.02
CA GLN A 22 -7.64 3.54 12.00
C GLN A 22 -7.57 2.94 10.60
N HIS A 23 -8.24 3.56 9.65
CA HIS A 23 -8.18 3.18 8.24
C HIS A 23 -6.80 3.48 7.66
N THR A 24 -6.13 2.43 7.20
CA THR A 24 -4.93 2.52 6.37
C THR A 24 -5.35 2.32 4.91
N ASN A 25 -5.14 3.34 4.07
CA ASN A 25 -5.50 3.22 2.66
C ASN A 25 -4.50 2.31 1.92
N VAL A 26 -5.02 1.35 1.18
CA VAL A 26 -4.27 0.38 0.37
C VAL A 26 -4.98 0.29 -0.97
N PHE A 27 -4.27 0.32 -2.08
CA PHE A 27 -4.87 0.19 -3.41
C PHE A 27 -3.94 -0.56 -4.37
N ALA A 28 -4.50 -1.00 -5.49
CA ALA A 28 -3.75 -1.69 -6.54
C ALA A 28 -3.49 -0.74 -7.71
N GLU A 29 -2.23 -0.52 -8.06
CA GLU A 29 -1.85 0.17 -9.28
C GLU A 29 -1.69 -0.83 -10.41
N VAL A 30 -2.69 -0.86 -11.27
CA VAL A 30 -2.76 -1.78 -12.41
C VAL A 30 -3.64 -1.19 -13.49
N SER A 31 -3.28 -1.45 -14.73
CA SER A 31 -3.98 -0.95 -15.90
C SER A 31 -4.14 -2.05 -16.95
N THR A 32 -5.02 -1.80 -17.91
CA THR A 32 -5.16 -2.65 -19.09
C THR A 32 -3.82 -2.73 -19.84
N GLN A 33 -3.36 -3.94 -20.09
CA GLN A 33 -2.10 -4.21 -20.78
C GLN A 33 -2.39 -4.69 -22.20
N THR A 34 -1.75 -4.09 -23.19
CA THR A 34 -1.86 -4.51 -24.59
C THR A 34 -0.49 -4.92 -25.11
N PHE A 35 -0.41 -6.08 -25.74
CA PHE A 35 0.82 -6.63 -26.31
C PHE A 35 0.52 -7.46 -27.55
N THR A 36 1.54 -7.68 -28.38
CA THR A 36 1.42 -8.46 -29.62
C THR A 36 2.17 -9.77 -29.46
N GLU A 37 1.57 -10.87 -29.90
CA GLU A 37 2.17 -12.20 -29.95
C GLU A 37 2.03 -12.80 -31.34
N SER A 38 3.01 -13.61 -31.77
CA SER A 38 2.88 -14.39 -33.00
C SER A 38 2.23 -15.73 -32.69
N LEU A 39 1.01 -15.93 -33.18
CA LEU A 39 0.28 -17.18 -33.03
C LEU A 39 0.14 -17.83 -34.41
N LEU A 40 0.79 -18.99 -34.59
CA LEU A 40 0.78 -19.73 -35.86
C LEU A 40 1.26 -18.88 -37.06
N GLY A 41 2.19 -17.96 -36.83
CA GLY A 41 2.74 -17.07 -37.85
C GLY A 41 1.88 -15.84 -38.17
N ILE A 42 0.78 -15.62 -37.42
CA ILE A 42 -0.07 -14.43 -37.52
C ILE A 42 0.22 -13.55 -36.30
N GLU A 43 0.43 -12.25 -36.52
CA GLU A 43 0.52 -11.30 -35.41
C GLU A 43 -0.88 -11.04 -34.83
N VAL A 44 -1.03 -11.31 -33.54
CA VAL A 44 -2.26 -11.13 -32.79
C VAL A 44 -2.02 -10.09 -31.70
N GLU A 45 -2.83 -9.04 -31.68
CA GLU A 45 -2.84 -8.11 -30.56
C GLU A 45 -3.75 -8.65 -29.47
N ILE A 46 -3.27 -8.65 -28.24
CA ILE A 46 -3.96 -9.14 -27.05
C ILE A 46 -4.07 -8.00 -26.06
N ARG A 47 -5.24 -7.86 -25.45
CA ARG A 47 -5.55 -6.90 -24.39
C ARG A 47 -5.99 -7.64 -23.14
N ALA A 48 -5.24 -7.51 -22.06
CA ALA A 48 -5.59 -8.01 -20.74
C ALA A 48 -6.20 -6.87 -19.92
N ILE A 49 -7.44 -7.06 -19.48
CA ILE A 49 -8.25 -6.07 -18.77
C ILE A 49 -8.45 -6.55 -17.33
N PRO A 50 -7.97 -5.83 -16.30
CA PRO A 50 -8.18 -6.22 -14.91
C PRO A 50 -9.65 -6.01 -14.53
N VAL A 51 -10.23 -6.98 -13.84
CA VAL A 51 -11.67 -6.98 -13.50
C VAL A 51 -11.97 -7.29 -12.04
N GLU A 52 -11.04 -7.90 -11.32
CA GLU A 52 -11.20 -8.22 -9.90
C GLU A 52 -9.84 -8.17 -9.19
N TYR A 53 -9.87 -7.73 -7.95
CA TYR A 53 -8.72 -7.58 -7.07
C TYR A 53 -9.00 -8.27 -5.75
N ARG A 54 -8.12 -9.19 -5.36
CA ARG A 54 -8.16 -9.84 -4.06
C ARG A 54 -6.99 -9.36 -3.21
N PHE A 55 -7.29 -8.51 -2.25
CA PHE A 55 -6.37 -8.00 -1.25
C PHE A 55 -6.18 -9.01 -0.12
N ASN A 56 -4.94 -9.19 0.31
CA ASN A 56 -4.57 -9.83 1.56
C ASN A 56 -3.73 -8.82 2.35
N TYR A 57 -4.21 -8.42 3.52
CA TYR A 57 -3.61 -7.35 4.32
C TYR A 57 -2.47 -7.85 5.23
N GLY A 58 -2.16 -9.15 5.21
CA GLY A 58 -1.02 -9.71 5.95
C GLY A 58 -1.29 -10.02 7.43
N ASP A 59 -2.46 -9.62 7.95
CA ASP A 59 -2.95 -9.94 9.29
C ASP A 59 -3.93 -11.13 9.31
N GLY A 60 -4.04 -11.84 8.18
CA GLY A 60 -4.99 -12.93 7.98
C GLY A 60 -6.34 -12.51 7.40
N THR A 61 -6.60 -11.20 7.26
CA THR A 61 -7.81 -10.70 6.61
C THR A 61 -7.63 -10.50 5.10
N THR A 62 -8.72 -10.64 4.36
CA THR A 62 -8.72 -10.48 2.89
C THR A 62 -9.98 -9.77 2.41
N ARG A 63 -9.90 -9.07 1.28
CA ARG A 63 -11.04 -8.40 0.63
C ARG A 63 -10.99 -8.62 -0.87
N SER A 64 -12.12 -9.00 -1.48
CA SER A 64 -12.28 -9.04 -2.93
C SER A 64 -13.17 -7.89 -3.41
N THR A 65 -12.81 -7.25 -4.52
CA THR A 65 -13.52 -6.10 -5.08
C THR A 65 -13.26 -5.97 -6.59
N SER A 66 -14.17 -5.31 -7.31
CA SER A 66 -13.97 -4.90 -8.71
C SER A 66 -13.33 -3.52 -8.85
N ASP A 67 -13.15 -2.80 -7.74
CA ASP A 67 -12.53 -1.48 -7.68
C ASP A 67 -11.10 -1.64 -7.13
N PRO A 68 -10.05 -1.24 -7.87
CA PRO A 68 -8.67 -1.32 -7.38
C PRO A 68 -8.36 -0.34 -6.26
N GLY A 69 -9.26 0.61 -5.97
CA GLY A 69 -9.03 1.72 -5.06
C GLY A 69 -8.21 2.84 -5.70
N GLY A 70 -7.64 3.69 -4.86
CA GLY A 70 -6.74 4.75 -5.28
C GLY A 70 -6.40 5.70 -4.13
N PRO A 71 -5.61 6.76 -4.40
CA PRO A 71 -5.24 7.74 -3.40
C PRO A 71 -6.46 8.43 -2.77
N ALA A 72 -6.51 8.46 -1.45
CA ALA A 72 -7.49 9.17 -0.63
C ALA A 72 -7.32 10.69 -0.75
N THR A 73 -6.15 11.18 -1.17
CA THR A 73 -5.92 12.59 -1.53
C THR A 73 -6.83 13.11 -2.65
N ARG A 74 -7.46 12.22 -3.43
CA ARG A 74 -8.56 12.60 -4.34
C ARG A 74 -9.82 13.08 -3.61
N GLN A 75 -9.94 12.78 -2.32
CA GLN A 75 -11.08 13.11 -1.46
C GLN A 75 -10.75 14.24 -0.47
N THR A 76 -9.49 14.45 -0.10
CA THR A 76 -9.05 15.52 0.82
C THR A 76 -7.67 16.08 0.47
N SER A 77 -7.45 17.39 0.69
CA SER A 77 -6.21 18.11 0.35
C SER A 77 -5.03 17.93 1.32
N THR A 78 -5.14 17.05 2.31
CA THR A 78 -4.06 16.66 3.20
C THR A 78 -3.93 15.15 3.17
N GLY A 79 -2.71 14.59 3.23
CA GLY A 79 -2.42 13.15 3.38
C GLY A 79 -3.14 12.56 4.59
N ALA A 80 -4.42 12.25 4.40
CA ALA A 80 -5.34 12.08 5.49
C ALA A 80 -5.25 10.66 6.01
N LEU A 81 -4.73 10.56 7.23
CA LEU A 81 -4.86 9.38 8.06
C LEU A 81 -6.34 9.13 8.35
N ASP A 82 -6.69 7.86 8.52
CA ASP A 82 -8.02 7.43 8.97
C ASP A 82 -9.17 7.80 8.02
N ILE A 83 -8.95 7.72 6.71
CA ILE A 83 -10.01 7.80 5.71
C ILE A 83 -10.45 6.40 5.29
N GLU A 84 -11.73 6.10 5.49
CA GLU A 84 -12.34 4.92 4.90
C GLU A 84 -12.43 5.05 3.38
N THR A 85 -11.71 4.17 2.69
CA THR A 85 -11.84 3.94 1.24
C THR A 85 -12.37 2.53 0.98
N PRO A 86 -12.87 2.23 -0.23
CA PRO A 86 -13.35 0.88 -0.58
C PRO A 86 -12.34 -0.25 -0.34
N THR A 87 -11.04 0.07 -0.32
CA THR A 87 -9.95 -0.89 -0.15
C THR A 87 -9.11 -0.65 1.12
N SER A 88 -9.45 0.36 1.91
CA SER A 88 -8.82 0.62 3.22
C SER A 88 -9.03 -0.54 4.19
N HIS A 89 -8.09 -0.67 5.13
CA HIS A 89 -8.12 -1.71 6.17
C HIS A 89 -7.80 -1.14 7.55
N VAL A 90 -8.37 -1.77 8.58
CA VAL A 90 -8.17 -1.41 9.98
C VAL A 90 -7.44 -2.53 10.70
N TYR A 91 -6.17 -2.29 11.01
CA TYR A 91 -5.32 -3.22 11.76
C TYR A 91 -5.56 -3.09 13.27
N GLN A 92 -5.59 -4.21 13.98
CA GLN A 92 -5.85 -4.24 15.43
C GLN A 92 -4.57 -4.15 16.27
N ASP A 93 -3.44 -4.62 15.71
CA ASP A 93 -2.16 -4.69 16.39
C ASP A 93 -1.05 -3.92 15.65
N THR A 94 -0.10 -3.40 16.40
CA THR A 94 1.11 -2.75 15.88
C THR A 94 2.00 -3.77 15.20
N GLY A 95 2.56 -3.43 14.04
CA GLY A 95 3.47 -4.29 13.33
C GLY A 95 3.65 -3.91 11.86
N THR A 96 4.56 -4.64 11.21
CA THR A 96 4.81 -4.54 9.77
C THR A 96 4.10 -5.70 9.07
N TYR A 97 3.16 -5.39 8.18
CA TYR A 97 2.33 -6.37 7.49
C TYR A 97 2.67 -6.42 5.99
N PRO A 98 3.02 -7.61 5.44
CA PRO A 98 3.18 -7.78 4.00
C PRO A 98 1.80 -7.78 3.35
N VAL A 99 1.53 -6.78 2.53
CA VAL A 99 0.27 -6.65 1.80
C VAL A 99 0.46 -7.18 0.39
N SER A 100 -0.45 -8.03 -0.05
CA SER A 100 -0.45 -8.60 -1.41
C SER A 100 -1.80 -8.44 -2.08
N VAL A 101 -1.77 -8.31 -3.41
CA VAL A 101 -2.97 -8.28 -4.24
C VAL A 101 -2.83 -9.30 -5.35
N THR A 102 -3.87 -10.09 -5.55
CA THR A 102 -4.03 -10.92 -6.75
C THR A 102 -5.02 -10.24 -7.69
N THR A 103 -4.59 -9.91 -8.90
CA THR A 103 -5.42 -9.28 -9.92
C THR A 103 -5.89 -10.31 -10.93
N THR A 104 -7.20 -10.40 -11.14
CA THR A 104 -7.82 -11.25 -12.16
C THR A 104 -8.08 -10.43 -13.41
N PHE A 105 -7.65 -10.96 -14.56
CA PHE A 105 -7.79 -10.36 -15.88
C PHE A 105 -8.72 -11.19 -16.76
N ILE A 106 -9.52 -10.50 -17.57
CA ILE A 106 -10.11 -11.06 -18.79
C ILE A 106 -9.31 -10.59 -20.01
N GLY A 107 -9.42 -11.33 -21.10
CA GLY A 107 -8.69 -11.01 -22.32
C GLY A 107 -9.60 -10.66 -23.49
N GLU A 108 -9.12 -9.82 -24.39
CA GLU A 108 -9.63 -9.67 -25.75
C GLU A 108 -8.46 -9.80 -26.73
N TYR A 109 -8.72 -10.27 -27.95
CA TYR A 109 -7.72 -10.31 -29.01
C TYR A 109 -8.25 -9.69 -30.30
N ARG A 110 -7.36 -9.23 -31.17
CA ARG A 110 -7.71 -8.86 -32.54
C ARG A 110 -6.65 -9.32 -33.53
N LEU A 111 -7.12 -9.70 -34.72
CA LEU A 111 -6.27 -9.93 -35.89
C LEU A 111 -5.97 -8.59 -36.59
N PRO A 112 -4.94 -8.52 -37.46
CA PRO A 112 -4.60 -7.29 -38.17
C PRO A 112 -5.81 -6.75 -38.95
N GLY A 113 -6.21 -5.50 -38.65
CA GLY A 113 -7.37 -4.85 -39.26
C GLY A 113 -8.75 -5.36 -38.79
N GLY A 114 -8.81 -6.28 -37.83
CA GLY A 114 -10.04 -6.83 -37.27
C GLY A 114 -10.57 -6.08 -36.04
N ALA A 115 -11.77 -6.48 -35.61
CA ALA A 115 -12.37 -6.02 -34.34
C ALA A 115 -11.83 -6.82 -33.13
N TRP A 116 -11.93 -6.24 -31.94
CA TRP A 116 -11.65 -6.94 -30.68
C TRP A 116 -12.68 -8.05 -30.44
N THR A 117 -12.17 -9.24 -30.10
CA THR A 117 -12.95 -10.44 -29.81
C THR A 117 -12.61 -10.93 -28.40
N PRO A 118 -13.60 -11.21 -27.53
CA PRO A 118 -13.35 -11.72 -26.19
C PRO A 118 -12.62 -13.07 -26.18
N ILE A 119 -11.69 -13.23 -25.26
CA ILE A 119 -11.07 -14.51 -24.92
C ILE A 119 -11.91 -15.13 -23.80
N SER A 120 -12.35 -16.37 -23.99
CA SER A 120 -13.08 -17.10 -22.95
C SER A 120 -12.16 -17.46 -21.79
N GLY A 121 -12.57 -17.13 -20.57
CA GLY A 121 -11.83 -17.42 -19.33
C GLY A 121 -11.18 -16.17 -18.72
N SER A 122 -10.48 -16.41 -17.62
CA SER A 122 -9.73 -15.39 -16.90
C SER A 122 -8.40 -15.98 -16.42
N THR A 123 -7.48 -15.10 -16.05
CA THR A 123 -6.21 -15.48 -15.42
C THR A 123 -5.91 -14.54 -14.26
N SER A 124 -5.30 -15.06 -13.21
CA SER A 124 -4.95 -14.30 -12.01
C SER A 124 -3.44 -14.19 -11.87
N VAL A 125 -2.96 -12.98 -11.59
CA VAL A 125 -1.53 -12.68 -11.46
C VAL A 125 -1.32 -11.88 -10.18
N GLU A 126 -0.32 -12.27 -9.39
CA GLU A 126 0.07 -11.51 -8.21
C GLU A 126 0.72 -10.18 -8.59
N ALA A 127 0.31 -9.12 -7.90
CA ALA A 127 0.95 -7.82 -7.95
C ALA A 127 2.27 -7.84 -7.18
N SER A 128 3.15 -6.88 -7.47
CA SER A 128 4.31 -6.60 -6.61
C SER A 128 3.79 -6.23 -5.21
N PRO A 129 4.31 -6.87 -4.14
CA PRO A 129 3.77 -6.69 -2.80
C PRO A 129 4.13 -5.32 -2.22
N GLY A 130 3.32 -4.89 -1.26
CA GLY A 130 3.50 -3.68 -0.47
C GLY A 130 3.70 -4.01 1.00
N VAL A 131 4.02 -2.99 1.80
CA VAL A 131 4.21 -3.16 3.24
C VAL A 131 3.44 -2.08 3.97
N ALA A 132 2.48 -2.47 4.81
CA ALA A 132 1.84 -1.59 5.77
C ALA A 132 2.67 -1.58 7.06
N ASP A 133 2.91 -0.40 7.61
CA ASP A 133 3.70 -0.18 8.82
C ASP A 133 2.82 0.50 9.87
N ILE A 134 2.29 -0.30 10.79
CA ILE A 134 1.19 0.07 11.67
C ILE A 134 1.69 0.35 13.07
N TRP A 135 1.45 1.56 13.54
CA TRP A 135 1.93 2.08 14.81
C TRP A 135 0.79 2.31 15.79
N ARG A 136 1.12 2.53 17.06
CA ARG A 136 0.17 2.98 18.07
C ARG A 136 0.60 4.34 18.59
N LEU A 137 -0.33 5.29 18.60
CA LEU A 137 -0.12 6.54 19.30
C LEU A 137 -0.33 6.33 20.81
N SER A 138 0.69 6.63 21.62
CA SER A 138 0.59 6.61 23.08
C SER A 138 0.75 8.04 23.62
N HIS A 139 -0.34 8.62 24.12
CA HIS A 139 -0.32 9.89 24.85
C HIS A 139 -0.54 9.62 26.33
N ARG A 140 0.03 10.46 27.20
CA ARG A 140 -0.33 10.49 28.61
C ARG A 140 -0.41 11.92 29.09
N HIS A 141 -1.35 12.20 29.98
CA HIS A 141 -1.43 13.48 30.65
C HIS A 141 -0.42 13.53 31.79
N VAL A 142 0.25 14.68 31.90
CA VAL A 142 1.19 14.99 32.96
C VAL A 142 0.68 16.23 33.69
N SER A 143 0.89 16.29 35.00
CA SER A 143 0.37 17.37 35.85
C SER A 143 1.28 18.60 35.92
N GLY A 144 2.39 18.63 35.15
CA GLY A 144 3.37 19.71 35.21
C GLY A 144 4.29 19.75 34.00
N ALA A 145 5.05 20.85 33.91
CA ALA A 145 6.05 21.05 32.88
C ALA A 145 7.17 20.02 32.97
N CYS A 146 7.88 19.85 31.86
CA CYS A 146 9.00 18.95 31.81
C CYS A 146 10.20 19.50 32.59
N GLN A 147 10.52 18.87 33.73
CA GLN A 147 11.60 19.32 34.63
C GLN A 147 12.73 18.28 34.79
N ASP A 148 12.45 17.00 34.54
CA ASP A 148 13.41 15.90 34.64
C ASP A 148 13.18 14.95 33.47
N ALA A 149 14.25 14.47 32.83
CA ALA A 149 14.19 13.57 31.68
C ALA A 149 13.53 12.21 31.98
N ASN A 150 13.55 11.77 33.25
CA ASN A 150 12.91 10.55 33.71
C ASN A 150 11.40 10.74 33.97
N HIS A 151 10.89 11.98 33.95
CA HIS A 151 9.46 12.20 34.03
C HIS A 151 8.78 11.67 32.77
N TRP A 152 7.57 11.14 32.94
CA TRP A 152 6.80 10.66 31.82
C TRP A 152 6.56 11.79 30.81
N GLY A 153 6.81 11.55 29.52
CA GLY A 153 6.67 12.57 28.47
C GLY A 153 7.83 13.58 28.39
N CYS A 154 8.85 13.46 29.24
CA CYS A 154 10.08 14.26 29.18
C CYS A 154 11.24 13.58 28.49
N SER A 155 11.13 12.27 28.26
CA SER A 155 12.10 11.46 27.53
C SER A 155 11.91 11.62 26.01
N GLY A 156 11.72 12.85 25.53
CA GLY A 156 11.73 13.10 24.10
C GLY A 156 13.17 13.14 23.59
N PRO A 157 13.40 12.96 22.28
CA PRO A 157 12.80 11.98 21.36
C PRO A 157 13.09 10.53 21.80
N VAL A 158 12.33 9.55 21.31
CA VAL A 158 12.57 8.13 21.63
C VAL A 158 13.85 7.67 20.95
N GLU A 159 14.91 7.39 21.70
CA GLU A 159 16.02 6.61 21.17
C GLU A 159 15.52 5.19 20.90
N LEU A 160 15.69 4.73 19.67
CA LEU A 160 15.26 3.41 19.27
C LEU A 160 16.22 2.38 19.85
N ALA A 161 15.71 1.25 20.34
CA ALA A 161 16.57 0.18 20.81
C ALA A 161 17.41 -0.36 19.63
N PRO A 162 18.62 -0.89 19.89
CA PRO A 162 19.44 -1.45 18.82
C PRO A 162 18.69 -2.52 18.01
N GLY A 163 18.46 -2.25 16.72
CA GLY A 163 17.72 -3.13 15.81
C GLY A 163 16.28 -2.68 15.50
N ASP A 164 15.72 -1.77 16.29
CA ASP A 164 14.44 -1.12 15.98
C ASP A 164 14.63 -0.10 14.85
N LYS A 165 13.62 0.02 13.99
CA LYS A 165 13.61 0.98 12.89
C LYS A 165 12.50 1.99 13.10
N PRO A 166 12.76 3.28 12.84
CA PRO A 166 11.69 4.26 12.86
C PRO A 166 10.68 3.93 11.75
N PRO A 167 9.44 4.43 11.86
CA PRO A 167 8.53 4.45 10.74
C PRO A 167 9.22 5.09 9.52
N LYS A 168 8.96 4.58 8.31
CA LYS A 168 9.60 5.09 7.07
C LYS A 168 9.42 6.59 6.88
N ILE A 169 8.32 7.15 7.34
CA ILE A 169 8.02 8.59 7.25
C ILE A 169 8.92 9.46 8.14
N PHE A 170 9.62 8.87 9.12
CA PHE A 170 10.53 9.56 10.03
C PHE A 170 11.98 9.06 9.90
N VAL A 171 12.31 8.24 8.89
CA VAL A 171 13.64 7.62 8.78
C VAL A 171 14.76 8.67 8.72
N ASP A 172 14.51 9.81 8.08
CA ASP A 172 15.48 10.89 7.93
C ASP A 172 15.70 11.69 9.23
N GLU A 173 14.89 11.44 10.26
CA GLU A 173 15.01 12.09 11.58
C GLU A 173 15.90 11.29 12.54
N TYR A 174 16.43 10.14 12.12
CA TYR A 174 17.29 9.27 12.93
C TYR A 174 18.61 8.93 12.22
N ASP A 175 19.69 8.78 12.99
CA ASP A 175 20.97 8.28 12.49
C ASP A 175 20.99 6.74 12.39
N SER A 176 22.09 6.19 11.86
CA SER A 176 22.28 4.75 11.72
C SER A 176 22.32 3.97 13.05
N ASN A 177 22.47 4.66 14.18
CA ASN A 177 22.48 4.08 15.51
C ASN A 177 21.11 4.19 16.21
N GLY A 178 20.08 4.70 15.52
CA GLY A 178 18.73 4.88 16.09
C GLY A 178 18.62 6.11 16.98
N ARG A 179 19.59 7.03 16.92
CA ARG A 179 19.55 8.31 17.65
C ARG A 179 18.81 9.35 16.82
N TYR A 180 17.87 10.04 17.43
CA TYR A 180 17.16 11.14 16.78
C TYR A 180 18.09 12.35 16.53
N ILE A 181 18.04 12.89 15.31
CA ILE A 181 18.90 13.98 14.84
C ILE A 181 18.13 15.29 14.56
N GLY A 182 16.80 15.29 14.72
CA GLY A 182 15.96 16.47 14.54
C GLY A 182 14.92 16.29 13.42
N PRO A 183 13.88 17.13 13.42
CA PRO A 183 12.88 17.10 12.37
C PRO A 183 13.49 17.57 11.05
N THR A 184 13.22 16.85 9.97
CA THR A 184 13.66 17.21 8.62
C THR A 184 12.59 17.89 7.80
N ARG A 185 11.33 17.85 8.26
CA ARG A 185 10.19 18.57 7.68
C ARG A 185 9.81 19.78 8.55
N PRO A 186 9.57 20.96 7.93
CA PRO A 186 9.25 22.21 8.64
C PRO A 186 7.85 22.22 9.27
#